data_AF-A0A448ZLW5-F1
#
_entry.id   AF-A0A448ZLW5-F1
#
_cell.length_a   1.000
_cell.length_b   1.000
_cell.length_c   1.000
_cell.angle_alpha   90.00
_cell.angle_beta   90.00
_cell.angle_gamma   90.00
#
_symmetry.space_group_name_H-M   'P 1'
#
loop_
_entity.id
_entity.type
_entity.pdbx_description
1 polymer ?
#
loop_
_entity_poly.entity_id
_entity_poly.type
_entity_poly.pdbx_seq_one_letter_code
_entity_poly.pdbx_strand_id
1 'polypeptide(L)'
;MSESTYSIALAKTSRAKCKTCKEPIQKGELKVFVEAPLREGANFAMSASYHVSCFKIPRKLASAGVDVEQFVGDYLMDNDGELLLDRREEVLDMLREAASKTKAKTKKAKSSENGSSSTDLMERLKEAASVDDDGGKAPPKKKAKTNSKSKEEQEFKAMISIYRKYQKGYTVAKLKDILRWNQQLLTGTKSFVLFKVIDGELHGRLSICPLCQGDLKLMEGDYDKIYCSGRYDEDIGRRIPCSYTVPRLGNAETIRARPFYLEEPSEEEKEAMKQFREDAREGGGGGTKPGDNPVAQELLEKAEALDGKLDFTTNPGRKHAVGEFVALVKGKVDLPENRNAKMEVGKLVMANCNGKSPKEIMQIIFDKFGFADVKQEKAAAKEAAAEAACANPKNAALILAFEECSKYYFAESNRNAALSYKKAIATLTELEEAVTEDNALSFSKGKTKLPGIGKATAEKMREFCQTGTFAKLEEKREAHK
;
A
#
# COMPACT_ATOMS: atom_id res chain seq x y z
N MET A 1 -9.19 -8.80 35.16
CA MET A 1 -8.77 -8.85 33.74
C MET A 1 -8.11 -10.20 33.53
N SER A 2 -8.70 -11.06 32.71
CA SER A 2 -8.21 -12.43 32.49
C SER A 2 -6.83 -12.40 31.83
N GLU A 3 -5.88 -13.15 32.37
CA GLU A 3 -4.54 -13.29 31.82
C GLU A 3 -4.52 -14.40 30.76
N SER A 4 -3.57 -14.32 29.82
CA SER A 4 -3.37 -15.40 28.85
C SER A 4 -2.89 -16.67 29.53
N THR A 5 -3.41 -17.83 29.14
CA THR A 5 -2.94 -19.13 29.62
C THR A 5 -1.88 -19.69 28.69
N TYR A 6 -0.86 -20.34 29.26
CA TYR A 6 0.21 -21.01 28.53
C TYR A 6 0.13 -22.49 28.85
N SER A 7 0.09 -23.33 27.82
CA SER A 7 0.09 -24.78 27.96
C SER A 7 1.14 -25.43 27.07
N ILE A 8 1.70 -26.53 27.53
CA ILE A 8 2.55 -27.41 26.73
C ILE A 8 1.77 -28.66 26.33
N ALA A 9 1.97 -29.10 25.09
CA ALA A 9 1.35 -30.31 24.57
C ALA A 9 2.15 -30.87 23.40
N LEU A 10 1.94 -32.15 23.10
CA LEU A 10 2.40 -32.74 21.84
C LEU A 10 1.46 -32.37 20.69
N ALA A 11 2.03 -32.00 19.55
CA ALA A 11 1.25 -31.67 18.37
C ALA A 11 0.53 -32.91 17.81
N LYS A 12 -0.79 -32.99 18.02
CA LYS A 12 -1.65 -34.09 17.52
C LYS A 12 -1.70 -34.20 15.99
N THR A 13 -1.47 -33.09 15.28
CA THR A 13 -1.44 -33.01 13.80
C THR A 13 -0.43 -31.96 13.34
N SER A 14 0.12 -32.09 12.12
CA SER A 14 1.07 -31.13 11.52
C SER A 14 0.43 -29.88 10.90
N ARG A 15 -0.84 -29.58 11.25
CA ARG A 15 -1.61 -28.46 10.68
C ARG A 15 -1.30 -27.11 11.33
N ALA A 16 -0.80 -27.10 12.56
CA ALA A 16 -0.50 -25.88 13.29
C ALA A 16 0.82 -25.27 12.77
N LYS A 17 0.85 -23.95 12.59
CA LYS A 17 2.06 -23.21 12.22
C LYS A 17 2.57 -22.42 13.42
N CYS A 18 3.87 -22.46 13.67
CA CYS A 18 4.50 -21.66 14.71
C CYS A 18 4.29 -20.17 14.42
N LYS A 19 3.80 -19.41 15.40
CA LYS A 19 3.53 -17.98 15.22
C LYS A 19 4.79 -17.13 15.02
N THR A 20 5.96 -17.61 15.48
CA THR A 20 7.25 -16.92 15.34
C THR A 20 7.89 -17.16 13.97
N CYS A 21 8.18 -18.42 13.59
CA CYS A 21 8.89 -18.74 12.35
C CYS A 21 7.96 -19.03 11.15
N LYS A 22 6.65 -19.20 11.39
CA LYS A 22 5.61 -19.54 10.37
C LYS A 22 5.75 -20.94 9.73
N GLU A 23 6.69 -21.76 10.20
CA GLU A 23 6.87 -23.15 9.77
C GLU A 23 5.84 -24.08 10.44
N PRO A 24 5.49 -25.22 9.81
CA PRO A 24 4.58 -26.20 10.37
C PRO A 24 5.23 -26.93 11.56
N ILE A 25 4.47 -27.08 12.65
CA ILE A 25 4.87 -27.87 13.83
C ILE A 25 4.55 -29.33 13.54
N GLN A 26 5.52 -30.24 13.58
CA GLN A 26 5.31 -31.62 13.13
C GLN A 26 4.48 -32.43 14.12
N LYS A 27 3.79 -33.48 13.65
CA LYS A 27 3.02 -34.36 14.52
C LYS A 27 3.96 -35.07 15.51
N GLY A 28 3.63 -35.03 16.80
CA GLY A 28 4.45 -35.59 17.87
C GLY A 28 5.55 -34.65 18.38
N GLU A 29 5.65 -33.42 17.88
CA GLU A 29 6.59 -32.42 18.37
C GLU A 29 6.00 -31.62 19.55
N LEU A 30 6.84 -31.24 20.52
CA LEU A 30 6.45 -30.37 21.63
C LEU A 30 6.14 -28.96 21.14
N LYS A 31 5.03 -28.40 21.62
CA LYS A 31 4.64 -27.02 21.32
C LYS A 31 4.14 -26.29 22.56
N VAL A 32 4.38 -24.99 22.58
CA VAL A 32 3.74 -24.07 23.53
C VAL A 32 2.49 -23.50 22.87
N PHE A 33 1.35 -23.66 23.54
CA PHE A 33 0.06 -23.17 23.13
C PHE A 33 -0.38 -22.04 24.06
N VAL A 34 -0.74 -20.91 23.47
CA VAL A 34 -1.12 -19.69 24.19
C VAL A 34 -2.56 -19.37 23.86
N GLU A 35 -3.42 -19.30 24.88
CA GLU A 35 -4.79 -18.81 24.72
C GLU A 35 -4.89 -17.42 25.33
N ALA A 36 -5.25 -16.44 24.50
CA ALA A 36 -5.54 -15.10 24.97
C ALA A 36 -6.98 -15.04 25.50
N PRO A 37 -7.22 -14.22 26.54
CA PRO A 37 -8.57 -13.99 27.06
C PRO A 37 -9.52 -13.47 25.97
N LEU A 38 -10.81 -13.83 26.07
CA LEU A 38 -11.84 -13.23 25.23
C LEU A 38 -11.87 -11.71 25.44
N ARG A 39 -11.79 -10.97 24.33
CA ARG A 39 -12.05 -9.54 24.34
C ARG A 39 -13.55 -9.30 24.44
N GLU A 40 -13.95 -8.26 25.16
CA GLU A 40 -15.34 -7.82 25.27
C GLU A 40 -15.92 -7.60 23.86
N GLY A 41 -16.98 -8.35 23.51
CA GLY A 41 -17.58 -8.36 22.17
C GLY A 41 -17.01 -9.36 21.16
N ALA A 42 -16.04 -10.22 21.53
CA ALA A 42 -15.55 -11.31 20.69
C ALA A 42 -16.24 -12.64 21.02
N ASN A 43 -16.57 -13.43 19.99
CA ASN A 43 -17.24 -14.74 20.16
C ASN A 43 -16.25 -15.90 20.37
N PHE A 44 -14.94 -15.68 20.18
CA PHE A 44 -13.91 -16.73 20.28
C PHE A 44 -12.62 -16.21 20.91
N ALA A 45 -11.98 -17.05 21.74
CA ALA A 45 -10.65 -16.79 22.28
C ALA A 45 -9.58 -16.91 21.17
N MET A 46 -8.60 -16.00 21.16
CA MET A 46 -7.50 -16.08 20.20
C MET A 46 -6.44 -17.04 20.72
N SER A 47 -6.15 -18.11 19.98
CA SER A 47 -5.06 -19.03 20.33
C SER A 47 -3.89 -18.98 19.34
N ALA A 48 -2.69 -19.26 19.84
CA ALA A 48 -1.47 -19.31 19.06
C ALA A 48 -0.60 -20.51 19.47
N SER A 49 0.03 -21.16 18.49
CA SER A 49 0.99 -22.26 18.72
C SER A 49 2.41 -21.82 18.38
N TYR A 50 3.38 -22.30 19.14
CA TYR A 50 4.81 -22.01 18.99
C TYR A 50 5.62 -23.31 19.11
N HIS A 51 6.71 -23.45 18.35
CA HIS A 51 7.76 -24.39 18.76
C HIS A 51 8.31 -23.94 20.11
N VAL A 52 8.68 -24.87 20.99
CA VAL A 52 9.29 -24.55 22.30
C VAL A 52 10.53 -23.67 22.11
N SER A 53 11.37 -24.01 21.14
CA SER A 53 12.58 -23.26 20.75
C SER A 53 12.33 -21.86 20.17
N CYS A 54 11.09 -21.58 19.75
CA CYS A 54 10.68 -20.30 19.15
C CYS A 54 9.81 -19.46 20.09
N PHE A 55 9.46 -20.00 21.26
CA PHE A 55 8.64 -19.32 22.24
C PHE A 55 9.46 -18.29 23.00
N LYS A 56 8.84 -17.14 23.30
CA LYS A 56 9.44 -16.08 24.10
C LYS A 56 8.53 -15.81 25.27
N ILE A 57 9.09 -15.81 26.49
CA ILE A 57 8.35 -15.44 27.68
C ILE A 57 7.77 -14.02 27.46
N PRO A 58 6.46 -13.84 27.67
CA PRO A 58 5.80 -12.55 27.47
C PRO A 58 6.48 -11.44 28.24
N ARG A 59 6.58 -10.25 27.62
CA ARG A 59 7.25 -9.09 28.20
C ARG A 59 6.72 -8.71 29.59
N LYS A 60 5.42 -8.90 29.85
CA LYS A 60 4.82 -8.62 31.17
C LYS A 60 5.42 -9.50 32.28
N LEU A 61 5.57 -10.80 32.02
CA LEU A 61 6.17 -11.76 32.95
C LEU A 61 7.68 -11.52 33.08
N ALA A 62 8.37 -11.32 31.96
CA ALA A 62 9.80 -11.01 31.96
C ALA A 62 10.14 -9.70 32.69
N SER A 63 9.28 -8.68 32.59
CA SER A 63 9.43 -7.41 33.34
C SER A 63 9.06 -7.52 34.82
N ALA A 64 8.31 -8.55 35.21
CA ALA A 64 8.03 -8.89 36.61
C ALA A 64 9.15 -9.75 37.24
N GLY A 65 10.22 -10.03 36.50
CA GLY A 65 11.36 -10.83 36.99
C GLY A 65 11.19 -12.34 36.83
N VAL A 66 10.13 -12.80 36.17
CA VAL A 66 9.89 -14.25 35.95
C VAL A 66 10.95 -14.81 34.99
N ASP A 67 11.76 -15.73 35.50
CA ASP A 67 12.75 -16.46 34.71
C ASP A 67 12.15 -17.71 34.06
N VAL A 68 12.98 -18.51 33.37
CA VAL A 68 12.53 -19.71 32.65
C VAL A 68 12.02 -20.79 33.61
N GLU A 69 12.64 -20.93 34.78
CA GLU A 69 12.29 -21.96 35.76
C GLU A 69 10.96 -21.63 36.43
N GLN A 70 10.80 -20.37 36.82
CA GLN A 70 9.55 -19.85 37.36
C GLN A 70 8.43 -19.86 36.32
N PHE A 71 8.74 -19.58 35.05
CA PHE A 71 7.75 -19.69 33.97
C PHE A 71 7.25 -21.13 33.80
N VAL A 72 8.14 -22.12 33.78
CA VAL A 72 7.74 -23.54 33.66
C VAL A 72 7.03 -24.05 34.91
N GLY A 73 7.41 -23.59 36.10
CA GLY A 73 6.79 -24.00 37.37
C GLY A 73 5.41 -23.40 37.62
N ASP A 74 5.27 -22.08 37.39
CA ASP A 74 4.10 -21.33 37.90
C ASP A 74 3.12 -20.93 36.78
N TYR A 75 3.57 -20.89 35.52
CA TYR A 75 2.79 -20.31 34.41
C TYR A 75 2.54 -21.25 33.23
N LEU A 76 3.31 -22.33 33.08
CA LEU A 76 3.17 -23.30 31.99
C LEU A 76 2.37 -24.50 32.47
N MET A 77 1.14 -24.63 31.96
CA MET A 77 0.26 -25.75 32.27
C MET A 77 0.58 -26.97 31.39
N ASP A 78 0.45 -28.16 31.94
CA ASP A 78 0.50 -29.40 31.17
C ASP A 78 -0.90 -29.82 30.76
N ASN A 79 -1.22 -29.75 29.47
CA ASN A 79 -2.54 -30.17 28.98
C ASN A 79 -2.65 -31.69 28.81
N ASP A 80 -1.54 -32.42 28.74
CA ASP A 80 -1.52 -33.87 28.58
C ASP A 80 -1.18 -34.58 29.91
N GLY A 81 -0.90 -33.84 30.99
CA GLY A 81 -0.82 -34.29 32.39
C GLY A 81 0.44 -35.05 32.81
N GLU A 82 1.21 -35.57 31.86
CA GLU A 82 2.42 -36.39 32.09
C GLU A 82 3.71 -35.78 31.48
N LEU A 83 3.59 -34.76 30.62
CA LEU A 83 4.70 -34.19 29.85
C LEU A 83 5.68 -33.38 30.69
N LEU A 84 5.18 -32.58 31.64
CA LEU A 84 6.03 -31.81 32.56
C LEU A 84 6.58 -32.65 33.71
N LEU A 85 6.06 -33.86 33.91
CA LEU A 85 6.64 -34.82 34.86
C LEU A 85 7.83 -35.55 34.21
N ASP A 86 7.70 -36.00 32.96
CA ASP A 86 8.71 -36.82 32.30
C ASP A 86 9.77 -36.01 31.52
N ARG A 87 9.41 -34.85 30.97
CA ARG A 87 10.27 -34.07 30.05
C ARG A 87 10.57 -32.66 30.55
N ARG A 88 10.46 -32.42 31.87
CA ARG A 88 10.68 -31.09 32.48
C ARG A 88 12.02 -30.48 32.13
N GLU A 89 13.09 -31.25 32.28
CA GLU A 89 14.46 -30.79 32.02
C GLU A 89 14.65 -30.45 30.54
N GLU A 90 14.12 -31.28 29.64
CA GLU A 90 14.16 -31.03 28.20
C GLU A 90 13.45 -29.73 27.83
N VAL A 91 12.27 -29.47 28.41
CA VAL A 91 11.50 -28.23 28.21
C VAL A 91 12.24 -27.00 28.75
N LEU A 92 12.84 -27.12 29.94
CA LEU A 92 13.67 -26.06 30.52
C LEU A 92 14.86 -25.74 29.63
N ASP A 93 15.56 -26.75 29.14
CA ASP A 93 16.74 -26.57 28.30
C ASP A 93 16.37 -25.97 26.95
N MET A 94 15.29 -26.42 26.31
CA MET A 94 14.79 -25.82 25.07
C MET A 94 14.38 -24.35 25.25
N LEU A 95 13.77 -23.98 26.37
CA LEU A 95 13.39 -22.60 26.67
C LEU A 95 14.58 -21.72 27.07
N ARG A 96 15.56 -22.26 27.81
CA ARG A 96 16.85 -21.60 28.09
C ARG A 96 17.63 -21.35 26.81
N GLU A 97 17.66 -22.33 25.90
CA GLU A 97 18.31 -22.21 24.60
C GLU A 97 17.57 -21.18 23.72
N ALA A 98 16.24 -21.16 23.75
CA ALA A 98 15.45 -20.12 23.07
C ALA A 98 15.76 -18.71 23.62
N ALA A 99 15.91 -18.59 24.94
CA ALA A 99 16.27 -17.34 25.59
C ALA A 99 17.73 -16.92 25.26
N SER A 100 18.68 -17.84 25.21
CA SER A 100 20.10 -17.58 24.93
C SER A 100 20.39 -17.32 23.45
N LYS A 101 19.68 -17.98 22.52
CA LYS A 101 19.68 -17.68 21.06
C LYS A 101 19.27 -16.24 20.76
N THR A 102 18.63 -15.55 21.70
CA THR A 102 18.28 -14.13 21.59
C THR A 102 19.49 -13.20 21.88
N LYS A 103 20.52 -13.67 22.60
CA LYS A 103 21.77 -12.91 22.85
C LYS A 103 22.92 -13.26 21.89
N ALA A 104 22.92 -14.46 21.29
CA ALA A 104 23.99 -14.93 20.40
C ALA A 104 23.70 -14.81 18.89
N LYS A 105 22.49 -14.37 18.48
CA LYS A 105 22.11 -14.15 17.06
C LYS A 105 22.81 -12.97 16.37
N THR A 106 23.84 -12.38 16.97
CA THR A 106 24.63 -11.30 16.36
C THR A 106 25.91 -11.78 15.65
N LYS A 107 26.37 -13.03 15.77
CA LYS A 107 27.58 -13.47 15.03
C LYS A 107 27.54 -14.93 14.54
N LYS A 108 27.38 -15.09 13.21
CA LYS A 108 27.88 -16.18 12.32
C LYS A 108 27.15 -17.54 12.38
N ALA A 109 26.73 -18.23 11.29
CA ALA A 109 26.57 -17.96 9.86
C ALA A 109 25.84 -19.16 9.15
N LYS A 110 25.13 -18.85 8.05
CA LYS A 110 24.94 -19.54 6.73
C LYS A 110 24.87 -21.08 6.65
N SER A 111 23.96 -21.68 5.89
CA SER A 111 23.83 -21.52 4.43
C SER A 111 22.53 -22.09 3.84
N SER A 112 21.82 -21.28 3.05
CA SER A 112 21.20 -21.67 1.78
C SER A 112 20.83 -20.37 1.05
N GLU A 113 20.99 -20.35 -0.27
CA GLU A 113 21.05 -19.16 -1.13
C GLU A 113 19.72 -18.39 -1.25
N ASN A 114 19.85 -17.06 -1.15
CA ASN A 114 19.07 -15.93 -1.72
C ASN A 114 18.53 -14.89 -0.71
N GLY A 115 19.05 -13.64 -0.83
CA GLY A 115 18.71 -12.27 -0.32
C GLY A 115 17.83 -12.05 0.93
N SER A 116 17.88 -10.99 1.74
CA SER A 116 18.47 -9.63 1.80
C SER A 116 18.47 -9.24 3.31
N SER A 117 19.52 -8.71 3.94
CA SER A 117 20.08 -7.33 3.94
C SER A 117 19.27 -6.20 4.62
N SER A 118 18.28 -6.49 5.49
CA SER A 118 17.44 -5.40 6.01
C SER A 118 17.85 -4.76 7.34
N THR A 119 18.23 -5.48 8.40
CA THR A 119 18.73 -4.84 9.65
C THR A 119 20.13 -4.25 9.51
N ASP A 120 20.81 -4.63 8.43
CA ASP A 120 22.21 -4.35 8.13
C ASP A 120 22.43 -2.88 7.70
N LEU A 121 21.49 -2.23 7.01
CA LEU A 121 21.76 -0.92 6.38
C LEU A 121 22.00 0.20 7.40
N MET A 122 21.11 0.38 8.37
CA MET A 122 21.28 1.42 9.40
C MET A 122 22.41 1.10 10.37
N GLU A 123 22.68 -0.18 10.63
CA GLU A 123 23.82 -0.62 11.44
C GLU A 123 25.13 -0.32 10.72
N ARG A 124 25.23 -0.63 9.42
CA ARG A 124 26.36 -0.27 8.55
C ARG A 124 26.56 1.23 8.44
N LEU A 125 25.50 2.03 8.36
CA LEU A 125 25.61 3.48 8.38
C LEU A 125 26.20 3.98 9.69
N LYS A 126 25.72 3.44 10.83
CA LYS A 126 26.25 3.79 12.15
C LYS A 126 27.71 3.37 12.31
N GLU A 127 28.06 2.17 11.89
CA GLU A 127 29.44 1.66 11.90
C GLU A 127 30.35 2.52 11.02
N ALA A 128 30.01 2.70 9.74
CA ALA A 128 30.80 3.49 8.80
C ALA A 128 30.92 4.96 9.23
N ALA A 129 29.89 5.54 9.84
CA ALA A 129 29.94 6.90 10.36
C ALA A 129 30.95 7.07 11.51
N SER A 130 31.24 5.99 12.26
CA SER A 130 32.16 6.01 13.41
C SER A 130 33.64 5.80 13.06
N VAL A 131 33.98 5.33 11.85
CA VAL A 131 35.37 4.95 11.50
C VAL A 131 36.24 6.15 11.05
N ASP A 132 35.66 7.27 10.62
CA ASP A 132 36.44 8.42 10.10
C ASP A 132 36.86 9.44 11.18
N ASP A 133 36.66 9.15 12.48
CA ASP A 133 37.16 10.01 13.57
C ASP A 133 38.64 9.71 13.92
N ASP A 134 39.19 8.57 13.45
CA ASP A 134 40.60 8.20 13.64
C ASP A 134 41.19 7.73 12.30
N GLY A 135 42.23 8.43 11.85
CA GLY A 135 42.75 8.32 10.48
C GLY A 135 43.18 6.91 10.08
N GLY A 136 42.53 6.38 9.04
CA GLY A 136 43.14 5.44 8.10
C GLY A 136 42.97 3.95 8.39
N LYS A 137 41.91 3.35 7.86
CA LYS A 137 42.00 1.98 7.32
C LYS A 137 40.97 1.73 6.21
N ALA A 138 41.48 1.46 5.00
CA ALA A 138 40.69 1.19 3.81
C ALA A 138 39.88 -0.13 3.93
N PRO A 139 38.65 -0.19 3.36
CA PRO A 139 37.82 -1.39 3.41
C PRO A 139 38.34 -2.52 2.51
N PRO A 140 38.06 -3.80 2.84
CA PRO A 140 38.63 -4.95 2.15
C PRO A 140 38.01 -5.15 0.76
N LYS A 141 38.86 -5.10 -0.26
CA LYS A 141 38.49 -5.39 -1.66
C LYS A 141 38.21 -6.89 -1.84
N LYS A 142 37.00 -7.27 -2.26
CA LYS A 142 36.77 -8.50 -3.03
C LYS A 142 36.21 -8.14 -4.42
N LYS A 143 37.00 -8.49 -5.44
CA LYS A 143 36.77 -8.17 -6.86
C LYS A 143 35.68 -9.05 -7.49
N ALA A 144 34.76 -8.43 -8.23
CA ALA A 144 34.15 -8.94 -9.46
C ALA A 144 33.42 -7.77 -10.19
N LYS A 145 33.60 -7.68 -11.52
CA LYS A 145 33.04 -6.70 -12.48
C LYS A 145 31.49 -6.81 -12.49
N THR A 146 30.65 -5.81 -12.79
CA THR A 146 30.62 -4.79 -13.87
C THR A 146 29.64 -3.65 -13.49
N ASN A 147 30.04 -2.39 -13.67
CA ASN A 147 29.28 -1.11 -13.74
C ASN A 147 28.19 -0.70 -12.70
N SER A 148 27.47 -1.59 -12.00
CA SER A 148 26.38 -1.18 -11.07
C SER A 148 26.86 -0.78 -9.67
N LYS A 149 27.97 -1.36 -9.18
CA LYS A 149 28.50 -1.11 -7.83
C LYS A 149 28.89 0.34 -7.54
N SER A 150 29.21 1.14 -8.57
CA SER A 150 29.61 2.54 -8.35
C SER A 150 28.46 3.41 -7.86
N LYS A 151 27.24 3.20 -8.36
CA LYS A 151 26.06 3.99 -7.97
C LYS A 151 25.59 3.68 -6.54
N GLU A 152 25.51 2.41 -6.18
CA GLU A 152 25.16 1.98 -4.81
C GLU A 152 26.21 2.45 -3.79
N GLU A 153 27.50 2.41 -4.14
CA GLU A 153 28.55 2.88 -3.24
C GLU A 153 28.57 4.42 -3.11
N GLN A 154 28.24 5.15 -4.17
CA GLN A 154 28.06 6.61 -4.12
C GLN A 154 26.86 6.99 -3.25
N GLU A 155 25.72 6.29 -3.41
CA GLU A 155 24.53 6.49 -2.58
C GLU A 155 24.83 6.22 -1.11
N PHE A 156 25.47 5.09 -0.80
CA PHE A 156 25.84 4.76 0.57
C PHE A 156 26.78 5.79 1.20
N LYS A 157 27.74 6.33 0.43
CA LYS A 157 28.61 7.44 0.89
C LYS A 157 27.82 8.72 1.16
N ALA A 158 26.87 9.06 0.29
CA ALA A 158 25.99 10.21 0.50
C ALA A 158 25.11 10.04 1.75
N MET A 159 24.57 8.83 1.97
CA MET A 159 23.83 8.50 3.18
C MET A 159 24.67 8.63 4.45
N ILE A 160 25.95 8.25 4.44
CA ILE A 160 26.85 8.42 5.60
C ILE A 160 27.03 9.90 5.94
N SER A 161 27.25 10.75 4.93
CA SER A 161 27.42 12.19 5.13
C SER A 161 26.21 12.82 5.82
N ILE A 162 25.00 12.49 5.34
CA ILE A 162 23.75 12.96 5.92
C ILE A 162 23.52 12.35 7.30
N TYR A 163 23.79 11.06 7.48
CA TYR A 163 23.67 10.41 8.79
C TYR A 163 24.52 11.13 9.85
N ARG A 164 25.76 11.54 9.53
CA ARG A 164 26.62 12.32 10.44
C ARG A 164 25.99 13.66 10.84
N LYS A 165 25.36 14.36 9.89
CA LYS A 165 24.67 15.65 10.12
C LYS A 165 23.53 15.51 11.15
N TYR A 166 22.75 14.43 11.08
CA TYR A 166 21.58 14.25 11.95
C TYR A 166 21.86 13.43 13.22
N GLN A 167 22.94 12.65 13.27
CA GLN A 167 23.29 11.85 14.44
C GLN A 167 23.62 12.73 15.65
N LYS A 168 24.29 13.86 15.44
CA LYS A 168 24.68 14.82 16.48
C LYS A 168 23.76 16.05 16.41
N GLY A 169 22.81 16.17 17.34
CA GLY A 169 22.04 17.41 17.55
C GLY A 169 20.56 17.39 17.18
N TYR A 170 20.06 16.40 16.42
CA TYR A 170 18.63 16.32 16.11
C TYR A 170 17.85 15.43 17.09
N THR A 171 16.82 16.00 17.70
CA THR A 171 15.85 15.26 18.52
C THR A 171 14.86 14.50 17.64
N VAL A 172 14.21 13.46 18.20
CA VAL A 172 13.16 12.72 17.48
C VAL A 172 12.01 13.64 17.07
N ALA A 173 11.73 14.68 17.86
CA ALA A 173 10.72 15.69 17.54
C ALA A 173 11.08 16.42 16.24
N LYS A 174 12.30 16.96 16.15
CA LYS A 174 12.75 17.69 14.95
C LYS A 174 12.75 16.81 13.70
N LEU A 175 13.16 15.53 13.81
CA LEU A 175 13.08 14.59 12.68
C LEU A 175 11.63 14.33 12.25
N LYS A 176 10.68 14.25 13.19
CA LYS A 176 9.26 14.12 12.87
C LYS A 176 8.68 15.39 12.25
N ASP A 177 9.17 16.57 12.61
CA ASP A 177 8.75 17.83 11.99
C ASP A 177 9.16 17.86 10.51
N ILE A 178 10.40 17.47 10.19
CA ILE A 178 10.87 17.32 8.81
C ILE A 178 9.97 16.36 8.02
N LEU A 179 9.63 15.20 8.57
CA LEU A 179 8.73 14.27 7.90
C LEU A 179 7.30 14.83 7.76
N ARG A 180 6.81 15.62 8.72
CA ARG A 180 5.49 16.25 8.69
C ARG A 180 5.39 17.27 7.56
N TRP A 181 6.42 18.12 7.42
CA TRP A 181 6.50 19.10 6.33
C TRP A 181 6.47 18.46 4.95
N ASN A 182 7.02 17.25 4.83
CA ASN A 182 7.02 16.48 3.59
C ASN A 182 5.84 15.50 3.45
N GLN A 183 4.83 15.61 4.33
CA GLN A 183 3.64 14.76 4.35
C GLN A 183 3.94 13.25 4.39
N GLN A 184 5.01 12.86 5.09
CA GLN A 184 5.47 11.47 5.22
C GLN A 184 4.98 10.82 6.52
N LEU A 185 4.98 9.48 6.57
CA LEU A 185 4.58 8.74 7.78
C LEU A 185 5.56 8.96 8.95
N LEU A 186 5.01 9.41 10.09
CA LEU A 186 5.77 9.78 11.30
C LEU A 186 6.11 8.59 12.23
N THR A 187 5.57 7.40 11.96
CA THR A 187 5.71 6.22 12.82
C THR A 187 7.05 5.51 12.62
N GLY A 188 7.58 4.88 13.68
CA GLY A 188 8.81 4.11 13.63
C GLY A 188 9.71 4.28 14.86
N THR A 189 10.76 3.46 14.96
CA THR A 189 11.86 3.70 15.90
C THR A 189 12.63 4.98 15.53
N LYS A 190 13.42 5.53 16.47
CA LYS A 190 14.29 6.70 16.18
C LYS A 190 15.19 6.45 14.96
N SER A 191 15.79 5.27 14.86
CA SER A 191 16.64 4.89 13.74
C SER A 191 15.87 4.86 12.43
N PHE A 192 14.64 4.33 12.43
CA PHE A 192 13.82 4.29 11.22
C PHE A 192 13.28 5.67 10.80
N VAL A 193 12.92 6.51 11.77
CA VAL A 193 12.55 7.92 11.49
C VAL A 193 13.73 8.67 10.87
N LEU A 194 14.95 8.47 11.40
CA LEU A 194 16.17 9.04 10.84
C LEU A 194 16.43 8.54 9.42
N PHE A 195 16.27 7.24 9.17
CA PHE A 195 16.40 6.67 7.83
C PHE A 195 15.47 7.36 6.80
N LYS A 196 14.21 7.58 7.16
CA LYS A 196 13.25 8.27 6.27
C LYS A 196 13.68 9.69 5.92
N VAL A 197 14.28 10.41 6.87
CA VAL A 197 14.81 11.76 6.62
C VAL A 197 16.02 11.69 5.69
N ILE A 198 16.96 10.78 5.94
CA ILE A 198 18.14 10.59 5.07
C ILE A 198 17.72 10.23 3.65
N ASP A 199 16.82 9.27 3.51
CA ASP A 199 16.31 8.82 2.22
C ASP A 199 15.52 9.92 1.49
N GLY A 200 14.74 10.71 2.24
CA GLY A 200 13.99 11.84 1.72
C GLY A 200 14.87 12.99 1.22
N GLU A 201 15.94 13.34 1.95
CA GLU A 201 16.88 14.40 1.54
C GLU A 201 17.67 14.02 0.29
N LEU A 202 18.02 12.73 0.13
CA LEU A 202 18.72 12.24 -1.06
C LEU A 202 17.81 12.11 -2.28
N HIS A 203 16.67 11.43 -2.10
CA HIS A 203 15.85 10.96 -3.22
C HIS A 203 14.59 11.80 -3.44
N GLY A 204 14.22 12.64 -2.47
CA GLY A 204 12.94 13.34 -2.43
C GLY A 204 11.89 12.63 -1.56
N ARG A 205 10.80 13.34 -1.28
CA ARG A 205 9.67 12.79 -0.51
C ARG A 205 8.99 11.68 -1.31
N LEU A 206 8.42 10.68 -0.65
CA LEU A 206 7.66 9.65 -1.37
C LEU A 206 6.43 10.28 -2.02
N SER A 207 6.21 9.95 -3.29
CA SER A 207 5.05 10.39 -4.06
C SER A 207 3.80 9.56 -3.71
N ILE A 208 2.73 9.76 -4.48
CA ILE A 208 1.55 8.91 -4.42
C ILE A 208 1.75 7.64 -5.26
N CYS A 209 0.98 6.60 -4.96
CA CYS A 209 1.04 5.35 -5.69
C CYS A 209 0.45 5.50 -7.11
N PRO A 210 1.15 5.07 -8.17
CA PRO A 210 0.66 5.17 -9.54
C PRO A 210 -0.57 4.29 -9.82
N LEU A 211 -0.73 3.17 -9.09
CA LEU A 211 -1.84 2.24 -9.33
C LEU A 211 -3.15 2.67 -8.63
N CYS A 212 -3.05 2.98 -7.33
CA CYS A 212 -4.23 3.21 -6.50
C CYS A 212 -4.30 4.63 -5.91
N GLN A 213 -3.34 5.51 -6.22
CA GLN A 213 -3.25 6.89 -5.72
C GLN A 213 -3.23 7.01 -4.18
N GLY A 214 -2.82 5.93 -3.50
CA GLY A 214 -2.63 5.92 -2.05
C GLY A 214 -1.19 6.25 -1.66
N ASP A 215 -0.94 6.47 -0.38
CA ASP A 215 0.37 6.92 0.09
C ASP A 215 1.41 5.81 0.02
N LEU A 216 2.56 6.13 -0.57
CA LEU A 216 3.74 5.28 -0.53
C LEU A 216 4.42 5.37 0.84
N LYS A 217 5.02 4.26 1.26
CA LYS A 217 5.71 4.14 2.55
C LYS A 217 6.93 3.24 2.47
N LEU A 218 7.91 3.57 3.29
CA LEU A 218 9.00 2.65 3.66
C LEU A 218 8.52 1.76 4.82
N MET A 219 9.05 0.53 4.89
CA MET A 219 8.76 -0.42 5.96
C MET A 219 9.99 -0.65 6.83
N GLU A 220 9.78 -0.72 8.15
CA GLU A 220 10.87 -1.03 9.07
C GLU A 220 11.27 -2.50 8.89
N GLY A 221 12.56 -2.74 8.59
CA GLY A 221 13.06 -4.08 8.26
C GLY A 221 12.90 -4.48 6.80
N ASP A 222 12.53 -3.57 5.89
CA ASP A 222 12.80 -3.70 4.45
C ASP A 222 13.13 -2.31 3.89
N TYR A 223 14.44 -2.03 3.80
CA TYR A 223 14.98 -0.75 3.35
C TYR A 223 15.24 -0.73 1.85
N ASP A 224 15.01 -1.84 1.15
CA ASP A 224 15.27 -1.96 -0.29
C ASP A 224 14.00 -1.73 -1.11
N LYS A 225 12.82 -1.72 -0.46
CA LYS A 225 11.52 -1.60 -1.12
C LYS A 225 10.65 -0.49 -0.54
N ILE A 226 9.84 0.10 -1.43
CA ILE A 226 8.76 1.02 -1.11
C ILE A 226 7.44 0.28 -1.33
N TYR A 227 6.51 0.47 -0.42
CA TYR A 227 5.20 -0.17 -0.41
C TYR A 227 4.09 0.86 -0.52
N CYS A 228 3.03 0.54 -1.24
CA CYS A 228 1.81 1.31 -1.10
C CYS A 228 1.10 0.95 0.20
N SER A 229 0.62 1.97 0.89
CA SER A 229 -0.21 1.77 2.06
C SER A 229 -1.63 1.34 1.66
N GLY A 230 -2.12 1.72 0.47
CA GLY A 230 -3.53 1.60 0.05
C GLY A 230 -4.25 2.95 0.14
N ARG A 231 -5.49 3.02 -0.36
CA ARG A 231 -6.28 4.27 -0.41
C ARG A 231 -7.57 4.10 0.41
N TYR A 232 -7.98 5.17 1.09
CA TYR A 232 -9.32 5.21 1.67
C TYR A 232 -10.31 5.60 0.59
N ASP A 233 -11.33 4.76 0.41
CA ASP A 233 -12.40 4.98 -0.55
C ASP A 233 -13.60 5.53 0.21
N GLU A 234 -13.97 6.78 -0.10
CA GLU A 234 -15.04 7.51 0.60
C GLU A 234 -16.42 6.93 0.25
N ASP A 235 -16.62 6.49 -0.99
CA ASP A 235 -17.88 5.90 -1.46
C ASP A 235 -18.17 4.57 -0.72
N ILE A 236 -17.14 3.76 -0.50
CA ILE A 236 -17.25 2.47 0.21
C ILE A 236 -17.08 2.66 1.74
N GLY A 237 -16.62 3.83 2.20
CA GLY A 237 -16.34 4.13 3.60
C GLY A 237 -15.27 3.22 4.23
N ARG A 238 -14.33 2.70 3.42
CA ARG A 238 -13.33 1.72 3.86
C ARG A 238 -12.00 1.89 3.12
N ARG A 239 -10.94 1.39 3.75
CA ARG A 239 -9.60 1.36 3.16
C ARG A 239 -9.43 0.19 2.20
N ILE A 240 -9.19 0.49 0.93
CA ILE A 240 -8.84 -0.48 -0.10
C ILE A 240 -7.34 -0.78 -0.02
N PRO A 241 -6.94 -2.03 0.26
CA PRO A 241 -5.54 -2.41 0.27
C PRO A 241 -4.95 -2.35 -1.15
N CYS A 242 -3.70 -1.95 -1.24
CA CYS A 242 -2.91 -2.00 -2.47
C CYS A 242 -1.70 -2.90 -2.25
N SER A 243 -1.33 -3.66 -3.27
CA SER A 243 -0.17 -4.56 -3.23
C SER A 243 1.03 -4.02 -4.02
N TYR A 244 0.93 -2.79 -4.53
CA TYR A 244 2.01 -2.12 -5.22
C TYR A 244 3.25 -2.05 -4.34
N THR A 245 4.35 -2.58 -4.86
CA THR A 245 5.67 -2.62 -4.24
C THR A 245 6.71 -2.38 -5.33
N VAL A 246 7.76 -1.64 -5.01
CA VAL A 246 8.78 -1.23 -5.99
C VAL A 246 10.13 -1.09 -5.29
N PRO A 247 11.26 -1.36 -5.96
CA PRO A 247 12.59 -1.08 -5.41
C PRO A 247 12.73 0.39 -5.00
N ARG A 248 13.39 0.64 -3.86
CA ARG A 248 13.58 1.99 -3.28
C ARG A 248 14.31 2.94 -4.23
N LEU A 249 15.27 2.40 -4.97
CA LEU A 249 16.08 3.09 -5.98
C LEU A 249 15.56 2.85 -7.41
N GLY A 250 14.29 2.44 -7.54
CA GLY A 250 13.63 2.26 -8.84
C GLY A 250 13.35 3.60 -9.55
N ASN A 251 12.34 3.62 -10.41
CA ASN A 251 12.01 4.78 -11.24
C ASN A 251 11.60 6.02 -10.42
N ALA A 252 12.57 6.88 -10.09
CA ALA A 252 12.41 8.02 -9.20
C ALA A 252 11.25 8.96 -9.58
N GLU A 253 10.96 9.13 -10.88
CA GLU A 253 9.88 10.01 -11.37
C GLU A 253 8.49 9.54 -10.91
N THR A 254 8.30 8.23 -10.75
CA THR A 254 7.01 7.65 -10.35
C THR A 254 6.84 7.54 -8.84
N ILE A 255 7.93 7.39 -8.09
CA ILE A 255 7.92 7.06 -6.65
C ILE A 255 8.40 8.20 -5.74
N ARG A 256 8.97 9.27 -6.30
CA ARG A 256 9.51 10.41 -5.56
C ARG A 256 8.95 11.72 -6.10
N ALA A 257 8.80 12.68 -5.20
CA ALA A 257 8.50 14.07 -5.51
C ALA A 257 9.57 14.99 -4.88
N ARG A 258 9.80 16.13 -5.52
CA ARG A 258 10.68 17.19 -5.04
C ARG A 258 9.88 18.50 -4.91
N PRO A 259 10.32 19.46 -4.09
CA PRO A 259 11.48 19.43 -3.19
C PRO A 259 11.23 18.62 -1.90
N PHE A 260 12.30 18.32 -1.16
CA PHE A 260 12.22 17.78 0.20
C PHE A 260 12.57 18.90 1.20
N TYR A 261 11.61 19.27 2.05
CA TYR A 261 11.71 20.42 2.94
C TYR A 261 12.43 20.08 4.25
N LEU A 262 13.52 20.77 4.56
CA LEU A 262 14.26 20.64 5.82
C LEU A 262 13.83 21.65 6.89
N GLU A 263 13.03 22.64 6.49
CA GLU A 263 12.43 23.68 7.30
C GLU A 263 10.93 23.74 7.01
N GLU A 264 10.20 24.54 7.79
CA GLU A 264 8.76 24.67 7.58
C GLU A 264 8.49 25.31 6.20
N PRO A 265 7.76 24.62 5.30
CA PRO A 265 7.43 25.17 4.00
C PRO A 265 6.51 26.38 4.15
N SER A 266 6.55 27.30 3.19
CA SER A 266 5.59 28.40 3.13
C SER A 266 4.16 27.87 2.92
N GLU A 267 3.15 28.71 3.16
CA GLU A 267 1.75 28.33 2.90
C GLU A 267 1.51 28.03 1.41
N GLU A 268 2.19 28.74 0.50
CA GLU A 268 2.14 28.46 -0.94
C GLU A 268 2.72 27.09 -1.28
N GLU A 269 3.83 26.71 -0.65
CA GLU A 269 4.46 25.41 -0.83
C GLU A 269 3.63 24.26 -0.24
N LYS A 270 2.98 24.50 0.91
CA LYS A 270 2.03 23.57 1.52
C LYS A 270 0.84 23.34 0.60
N GLU A 271 0.28 24.39 0.02
CA GLU A 271 -0.84 24.27 -0.91
C GLU A 271 -0.40 23.59 -2.21
N ALA A 272 0.78 23.90 -2.75
CA ALA A 272 1.31 23.20 -3.92
C ALA A 272 1.48 21.69 -3.69
N MET A 273 1.92 21.26 -2.51
CA MET A 273 2.00 19.83 -2.16
C MET A 273 0.62 19.18 -2.03
N LYS A 274 -0.36 19.92 -1.51
CA LYS A 274 -1.75 19.46 -1.41
C LYS A 274 -2.38 19.34 -2.80
N GLN A 275 -2.24 20.36 -3.64
CA GLN A 275 -2.70 20.38 -5.03
C GLN A 275 -2.09 19.23 -5.82
N PHE A 276 -0.78 18.98 -5.71
CA PHE A 276 -0.14 17.82 -6.35
C PHE A 276 -0.82 16.50 -5.97
N ARG A 277 -1.24 16.32 -4.71
CA ARG A 277 -1.92 15.10 -4.28
C ARG A 277 -3.38 15.06 -4.74
N GLU A 278 -4.06 16.20 -4.78
CA GLU A 278 -5.42 16.30 -5.30
C GLU A 278 -5.45 16.02 -6.80
N ASP A 279 -4.61 16.69 -7.60
CA ASP A 279 -4.45 16.43 -9.04
C ASP A 279 -4.16 14.96 -9.30
N ALA A 280 -3.25 14.38 -8.52
CA ALA A 280 -2.84 13.01 -8.70
C ALA A 280 -3.89 11.99 -8.18
N ARG A 281 -4.72 12.36 -7.18
CA ARG A 281 -5.92 11.61 -6.74
C ARG A 281 -7.03 11.70 -7.77
N GLU A 282 -7.11 12.81 -8.48
CA GLU A 282 -8.04 13.04 -9.55
C GLU A 282 -7.60 12.43 -10.88
N GLY A 283 -6.34 12.04 -11.04
CA GLY A 283 -5.86 11.28 -12.19
C GLY A 283 -4.79 11.97 -13.05
N GLY A 284 -4.07 12.98 -12.56
CA GLY A 284 -2.87 13.50 -13.21
C GLY A 284 -3.09 14.36 -14.46
N GLY A 285 -4.32 14.51 -14.94
CA GLY A 285 -4.70 15.68 -15.72
C GLY A 285 -4.92 16.81 -14.73
N GLY A 286 -4.02 17.80 -14.72
CA GLY A 286 -4.22 19.01 -13.91
C GLY A 286 -5.62 19.52 -14.21
N GLY A 287 -6.53 19.30 -13.26
CA GLY A 287 -7.91 19.71 -13.41
C GLY A 287 -7.85 21.22 -13.52
N THR A 288 -7.92 21.74 -14.73
CA THR A 288 -8.24 23.14 -14.93
C THR A 288 -9.49 23.32 -14.11
N LYS A 289 -9.46 24.25 -13.15
CA LYS A 289 -10.67 24.63 -12.43
C LYS A 289 -11.75 24.84 -13.51
N PRO A 290 -13.02 24.52 -13.25
CA PRO A 290 -14.04 24.64 -14.29
C PRO A 290 -14.08 26.00 -15.03
N GLY A 291 -13.52 27.08 -14.46
CA GLY A 291 -13.34 28.37 -15.14
C GLY A 291 -12.21 28.45 -16.20
N ASP A 292 -11.23 27.55 -16.16
CA ASP A 292 -10.02 27.56 -17.01
C ASP A 292 -10.07 26.52 -18.15
N ASN A 293 -11.05 25.60 -18.14
CA ASN A 293 -11.24 24.65 -19.25
C ASN A 293 -11.93 25.37 -20.43
N PRO A 294 -11.37 25.32 -21.66
CA PRO A 294 -11.96 26.00 -22.83
C PRO A 294 -13.37 25.49 -23.19
N VAL A 295 -13.66 24.20 -22.97
CA VAL A 295 -14.99 23.61 -23.16
C VAL A 295 -15.97 24.16 -22.12
N ALA A 296 -15.51 24.38 -20.90
CA ALA A 296 -16.32 24.96 -19.85
C ALA A 296 -16.66 26.43 -20.14
N GLN A 297 -15.69 27.22 -20.61
CA GLN A 297 -15.91 28.62 -21.01
C GLN A 297 -16.95 28.70 -22.13
N GLU A 298 -16.83 27.89 -23.18
CA GLU A 298 -17.80 27.82 -24.28
C GLU A 298 -19.22 27.47 -23.77
N LEU A 299 -19.33 26.54 -22.82
CA LEU A 299 -20.61 26.11 -22.27
C LEU A 299 -21.22 27.12 -21.30
N LEU A 300 -20.40 27.84 -20.53
CA LEU A 300 -20.86 28.92 -19.64
C LEU A 300 -21.39 30.10 -20.46
N GLU A 301 -20.72 30.48 -21.55
CA GLU A 301 -21.21 31.52 -22.48
C GLU A 301 -22.56 31.10 -23.10
N LYS A 302 -22.68 29.85 -23.52
CA LYS A 302 -23.95 29.31 -24.04
C LYS A 302 -25.05 29.28 -22.99
N ALA A 303 -24.72 28.96 -21.74
CA ALA A 303 -25.67 28.99 -20.63
C ALA A 303 -26.10 30.44 -20.30
N GLU A 304 -25.18 31.40 -20.34
CA GLU A 304 -25.46 32.83 -20.13
C GLU A 304 -26.36 33.40 -21.25
N ALA A 305 -26.19 32.95 -22.49
CA ALA A 305 -27.08 33.31 -23.60
C ALA A 305 -28.52 32.76 -23.48
N LEU A 306 -28.75 31.83 -22.55
CA LEU A 306 -30.08 31.31 -22.18
C LEU A 306 -30.71 32.06 -20.99
N ASP A 307 -29.98 32.99 -20.39
CA ASP A 307 -30.51 33.83 -19.32
C ASP A 307 -31.68 34.68 -19.83
N GLY A 308 -32.77 34.72 -19.05
CA GLY A 308 -34.04 35.31 -19.46
C GLY A 308 -34.87 34.54 -20.51
N LYS A 309 -34.34 33.47 -21.13
CA LYS A 309 -35.07 32.60 -22.07
C LYS A 309 -35.63 31.33 -21.41
N LEU A 310 -35.09 30.95 -20.25
CA LEU A 310 -35.52 29.80 -19.48
C LEU A 310 -36.46 30.21 -18.36
N ASP A 311 -37.63 29.57 -18.30
CA ASP A 311 -38.58 29.73 -17.20
C ASP A 311 -38.34 28.67 -16.12
N PHE A 312 -37.85 29.10 -14.96
CA PHE A 312 -37.65 28.24 -13.80
C PHE A 312 -38.87 28.21 -12.86
N THR A 313 -39.89 29.02 -13.09
CA THR A 313 -41.05 29.16 -12.20
C THR A 313 -42.07 28.05 -12.43
N THR A 314 -42.31 27.67 -13.68
CA THR A 314 -43.32 26.66 -14.05
C THR A 314 -42.73 25.25 -14.24
N ASN A 315 -43.52 24.21 -13.98
CA ASN A 315 -43.11 22.82 -14.21
C ASN A 315 -42.75 22.51 -15.69
N PRO A 316 -43.51 23.01 -16.70
CA PRO A 316 -43.11 22.89 -18.10
C PRO A 316 -41.81 23.64 -18.42
N GLY A 317 -41.63 24.85 -17.91
CA GLY A 317 -40.41 25.64 -18.09
C GLY A 317 -39.18 24.94 -17.52
N ARG A 318 -39.27 24.38 -16.31
CA ARG A 318 -38.18 23.59 -15.71
C ARG A 318 -37.83 22.36 -16.54
N LYS A 319 -38.83 21.65 -17.09
CA LYS A 319 -38.58 20.50 -17.99
C LYS A 319 -37.88 20.91 -19.29
N HIS A 320 -38.24 22.08 -19.83
CA HIS A 320 -37.58 22.66 -20.99
C HIS A 320 -36.12 23.02 -20.67
N ALA A 321 -35.87 23.72 -19.57
CA ALA A 321 -34.52 24.06 -19.11
C ALA A 321 -33.62 22.81 -18.93
N VAL A 322 -34.15 21.74 -18.34
CA VAL A 322 -33.42 20.46 -18.23
C VAL A 322 -33.08 19.88 -19.60
N GLY A 323 -33.98 20.00 -20.58
CA GLY A 323 -33.72 19.58 -21.96
C GLY A 323 -32.57 20.36 -22.59
N GLU A 324 -32.57 21.68 -22.45
CA GLU A 324 -31.52 22.57 -22.96
C GLU A 324 -30.17 22.31 -22.29
N PHE A 325 -30.13 22.18 -20.96
CA PHE A 325 -28.90 21.84 -20.24
C PHE A 325 -28.34 20.50 -20.71
N VAL A 326 -29.16 19.45 -20.77
CA VAL A 326 -28.72 18.12 -21.23
C VAL A 326 -28.23 18.18 -22.68
N ALA A 327 -28.87 18.96 -23.55
CA ALA A 327 -28.44 19.12 -24.94
C ALA A 327 -27.08 19.82 -25.04
N LEU A 328 -26.85 20.87 -24.24
CA LEU A 328 -25.58 21.60 -24.18
C LEU A 328 -24.43 20.73 -23.68
N VAL A 329 -24.67 19.90 -22.65
CA VAL A 329 -23.61 19.14 -22.00
C VAL A 329 -23.35 17.75 -22.61
N LYS A 330 -24.23 17.28 -23.52
CA LYS A 330 -24.12 15.95 -24.12
C LYS A 330 -22.79 15.76 -24.86
N GLY A 331 -22.03 14.75 -24.45
CA GLY A 331 -20.74 14.40 -25.06
C GLY A 331 -19.56 15.29 -24.64
N LYS A 332 -19.81 16.36 -23.89
CA LYS A 332 -18.78 17.27 -23.36
C LYS A 332 -18.58 17.10 -21.85
N VAL A 333 -19.64 16.76 -21.12
CA VAL A 333 -19.64 16.47 -19.68
C VAL A 333 -19.80 14.96 -19.49
N ASP A 334 -19.14 14.39 -18.47
CA ASP A 334 -19.23 12.96 -18.15
C ASP A 334 -20.57 12.61 -17.50
N LEU A 335 -21.63 12.68 -18.30
CA LEU A 335 -22.97 12.30 -17.87
C LEU A 335 -23.15 10.77 -17.91
N PRO A 336 -23.95 10.19 -17.00
CA PRO A 336 -24.31 8.78 -17.06
C PRO A 336 -24.96 8.45 -18.42
N GLU A 337 -24.49 7.41 -19.11
CA GLU A 337 -24.89 7.08 -20.49
C GLU A 337 -26.37 6.68 -20.67
N ASN A 338 -27.12 6.52 -19.58
CA ASN A 338 -28.49 5.99 -19.56
C ASN A 338 -29.58 7.05 -19.28
N ARG A 339 -30.85 6.59 -19.21
CA ARG A 339 -32.08 7.34 -18.83
C ARG A 339 -31.94 8.24 -17.59
N ASN A 340 -30.87 8.06 -16.80
CA ASN A 340 -30.51 8.78 -15.59
C ASN A 340 -29.89 10.16 -15.82
N ALA A 341 -29.23 10.45 -16.95
CA ALA A 341 -28.60 11.78 -17.15
C ALA A 341 -29.61 12.93 -17.07
N LYS A 342 -30.75 12.80 -17.76
CA LYS A 342 -31.84 13.79 -17.73
C LYS A 342 -32.46 13.93 -16.34
N MET A 343 -32.53 12.83 -15.59
CA MET A 343 -33.07 12.83 -14.24
C MET A 343 -32.11 13.50 -13.25
N GLU A 344 -30.82 13.20 -13.32
CA GLU A 344 -29.79 13.74 -12.43
C GLU A 344 -29.53 15.23 -12.69
N VAL A 345 -29.46 15.65 -13.95
CA VAL A 345 -29.46 17.08 -14.32
C VAL A 345 -30.77 17.73 -13.86
N GLY A 346 -31.90 17.04 -14.03
CA GLY A 346 -33.20 17.47 -13.53
C GLY A 346 -33.22 17.76 -12.02
N LYS A 347 -32.64 16.87 -11.20
CA LYS A 347 -32.52 17.07 -9.76
C LYS A 347 -31.70 18.32 -9.42
N LEU A 348 -30.58 18.54 -10.12
CA LEU A 348 -29.76 19.74 -9.92
C LEU A 348 -30.50 21.01 -10.29
N VAL A 349 -31.17 21.04 -11.43
CA VAL A 349 -31.98 22.19 -11.87
C VAL A 349 -33.08 22.46 -10.87
N MET A 350 -33.80 21.43 -10.40
CA MET A 350 -34.87 21.58 -9.42
C MET A 350 -34.38 22.04 -8.04
N ALA A 351 -33.19 21.63 -7.60
CA ALA A 351 -32.60 22.06 -6.34
C ALA A 351 -32.10 23.51 -6.37
N ASN A 352 -31.87 24.06 -7.57
CA ASN A 352 -31.22 25.35 -7.78
C ASN A 352 -32.07 26.34 -8.58
N CYS A 353 -33.33 26.01 -8.88
CA CYS A 353 -34.22 26.82 -9.71
C CYS A 353 -34.63 28.15 -9.08
N ASN A 354 -34.39 28.33 -7.77
CA ASN A 354 -34.76 29.54 -7.04
C ASN A 354 -33.49 30.37 -6.77
N GLY A 355 -33.31 31.44 -7.54
CA GLY A 355 -32.29 32.46 -7.28
C GLY A 355 -30.90 32.20 -7.87
N LYS A 356 -30.73 31.18 -8.73
CA LYS A 356 -29.50 30.97 -9.51
C LYS A 356 -29.76 31.16 -11.00
N SER A 357 -28.83 31.83 -11.66
CA SER A 357 -28.78 32.00 -13.11
C SER A 357 -28.48 30.67 -13.83
N PRO A 358 -28.82 30.53 -15.13
CA PRO A 358 -28.45 29.35 -15.90
C PRO A 358 -26.95 29.04 -15.87
N LYS A 359 -26.11 30.07 -15.83
CA LYS A 359 -24.64 29.96 -15.72
C LYS A 359 -24.22 29.30 -14.40
N GLU A 360 -24.81 29.72 -13.28
CA GLU A 360 -24.54 29.13 -11.96
C GLU A 360 -25.05 27.69 -11.85
N ILE A 361 -26.21 27.40 -12.45
CA ILE A 361 -26.73 26.02 -12.52
C ILE A 361 -25.80 25.14 -13.36
N MET A 362 -25.27 25.66 -14.47
CA MET A 362 -24.31 24.96 -15.31
C MET A 362 -22.99 24.69 -14.56
N GLN A 363 -22.51 25.66 -13.78
CA GLN A 363 -21.33 25.48 -12.93
C GLN A 363 -21.51 24.31 -11.95
N ILE A 364 -22.69 24.20 -11.32
CA ILE A 364 -23.02 23.09 -10.40
C ILE A 364 -23.08 21.74 -11.14
N ILE A 365 -23.52 21.74 -12.41
CA ILE A 365 -23.48 20.53 -13.24
C ILE A 365 -22.02 20.11 -13.48
N PHE A 366 -21.12 21.05 -13.78
CA PHE A 366 -19.69 20.75 -13.95
C PHE A 366 -19.05 20.24 -12.68
N ASP A 367 -19.35 20.87 -11.54
CA ASP A 367 -18.80 20.47 -10.25
C ASP A 367 -19.24 19.04 -9.87
N LYS A 368 -20.43 18.61 -10.29
CA LYS A 368 -20.95 17.26 -10.00
C LYS A 368 -20.45 16.19 -10.96
N PHE A 369 -20.40 16.46 -12.26
CA PHE A 369 -20.14 15.42 -13.27
C PHE A 369 -18.74 15.47 -13.87
N GLY A 370 -18.07 16.63 -13.85
CA GLY A 370 -16.80 16.83 -14.55
C GLY A 370 -16.92 16.71 -16.06
N PHE A 371 -15.81 16.92 -16.77
CA PHE A 371 -15.78 16.93 -18.23
C PHE A 371 -15.29 15.61 -18.82
N ALA A 372 -15.79 15.27 -20.02
CA ALA A 372 -15.51 14.01 -20.68
C ALA A 372 -14.07 13.93 -21.21
N ASP A 373 -13.54 15.04 -21.71
CA ASP A 373 -12.12 15.23 -22.08
C ASP A 373 -11.21 15.03 -20.87
N VAL A 374 -11.52 15.67 -19.74
CA VAL A 374 -10.78 15.53 -18.49
C VAL A 374 -10.81 14.08 -17.99
N LYS A 375 -11.92 13.36 -18.12
CA LYS A 375 -11.99 11.92 -17.80
C LYS A 375 -11.09 11.07 -18.68
N GLN A 376 -11.03 11.35 -19.98
CA GLN A 376 -10.15 10.65 -20.92
C GLN A 376 -8.68 10.93 -20.62
N GLU A 377 -8.33 12.19 -20.37
CA GLU A 377 -6.97 12.59 -19.95
C GLU A 377 -6.57 11.90 -18.63
N LYS A 378 -7.47 11.86 -17.64
CA LYS A 378 -7.26 11.16 -16.37
C LYS A 378 -7.05 9.65 -16.57
N ALA A 379 -7.81 9.02 -17.47
CA ALA A 379 -7.64 7.61 -17.80
C ALA A 379 -6.28 7.35 -18.47
N ALA A 380 -5.91 8.18 -19.45
CA ALA A 380 -4.63 8.09 -20.18
C ALA A 380 -3.42 8.35 -19.27
N ALA A 381 -3.49 9.36 -18.40
CA ALA A 381 -2.43 9.65 -17.44
C ALA A 381 -2.27 8.53 -16.41
N LYS A 382 -3.38 7.90 -15.98
CA LYS A 382 -3.32 6.72 -15.12
C LYS A 382 -2.74 5.50 -15.82
N GLU A 383 -3.03 5.32 -17.11
CA GLU A 383 -2.42 4.28 -17.94
C GLU A 383 -0.91 4.50 -18.10
N ALA A 384 -0.47 5.70 -18.46
CA ALA A 384 0.94 6.06 -18.55
C ALA A 384 1.68 5.90 -17.20
N ALA A 385 1.03 6.27 -16.08
CA ALA A 385 1.60 6.06 -14.75
C ALA A 385 1.72 4.56 -14.40
N ALA A 386 0.74 3.74 -14.79
CA ALA A 386 0.80 2.30 -14.62
C ALA A 386 1.89 1.67 -15.51
N GLU A 387 2.03 2.11 -16.75
CA GLU A 387 3.10 1.68 -17.67
C GLU A 387 4.49 1.96 -17.10
N ALA A 388 4.70 3.18 -16.59
CA ALA A 388 5.97 3.58 -15.98
C ALA A 388 6.29 2.84 -14.67
N ALA A 389 5.26 2.30 -14.01
CA ALA A 389 5.37 1.58 -12.75
C ALA A 389 5.56 0.06 -12.91
N CYS A 390 5.27 -0.49 -14.10
CA CYS A 390 5.40 -1.92 -14.37
C CYS A 390 6.78 -2.25 -14.94
N ALA A 391 7.29 -3.44 -14.61
CA ALA A 391 8.52 -3.95 -15.22
C ALA A 391 8.38 -4.10 -16.75
N ASN A 392 7.18 -4.45 -17.22
CA ASN A 392 6.81 -4.43 -18.64
C ASN A 392 5.58 -3.53 -18.87
N PRO A 393 5.69 -2.42 -19.61
CA PRO A 393 4.57 -1.52 -19.89
C PRO A 393 3.36 -2.20 -20.52
N LYS A 394 3.55 -3.25 -21.33
CA LYS A 394 2.43 -3.97 -21.99
C LYS A 394 1.46 -4.63 -21.01
N ASN A 395 1.89 -4.83 -19.76
CA ASN A 395 1.05 -5.43 -18.72
C ASN A 395 0.14 -4.39 -18.02
N ALA A 396 0.33 -3.09 -18.25
CA ALA A 396 -0.35 -2.02 -17.52
C ALA A 396 -1.87 -2.05 -17.70
N ALA A 397 -2.36 -2.18 -18.93
CA ALA A 397 -3.79 -2.22 -19.22
C ALA A 397 -4.50 -3.39 -18.50
N LEU A 398 -3.88 -4.58 -18.51
CA LEU A 398 -4.39 -5.76 -17.79
C LEU A 398 -4.40 -5.53 -16.27
N ILE A 399 -3.34 -4.92 -15.73
CA ILE A 399 -3.24 -4.58 -14.31
C ILE A 399 -4.35 -3.60 -13.91
N LEU A 400 -4.63 -2.59 -14.72
CA LEU A 400 -5.69 -1.63 -14.47
C LEU A 400 -7.08 -2.28 -14.53
N ALA A 401 -7.32 -3.20 -15.46
CA ALA A 401 -8.56 -3.97 -15.53
C ALA A 401 -8.76 -4.87 -14.30
N PHE A 402 -7.69 -5.49 -13.78
CA PHE A 402 -7.72 -6.25 -12.53
C PHE A 402 -7.94 -5.35 -11.31
N GLU A 403 -7.34 -4.16 -11.29
CA GLU A 403 -7.52 -3.18 -10.23
C GLU A 403 -8.98 -2.71 -10.17
N GLU A 404 -9.59 -2.42 -11.33
CA GLU A 404 -11.00 -2.06 -11.45
C GLU A 404 -11.91 -3.19 -10.96
N CYS A 405 -11.71 -4.41 -11.44
CA CYS A 405 -12.49 -5.57 -10.99
C CYS A 405 -12.35 -5.79 -9.47
N SER A 406 -11.14 -5.61 -8.92
CA SER A 406 -10.90 -5.71 -7.49
C SER A 406 -11.71 -4.69 -6.69
N LYS A 407 -11.91 -3.46 -7.20
CA LYS A 407 -12.68 -2.43 -6.51
C LYS A 407 -14.15 -2.81 -6.39
N TYR A 408 -14.76 -3.33 -7.45
CA TYR A 408 -16.14 -3.82 -7.41
C TYR A 408 -16.33 -4.92 -6.36
N TYR A 409 -15.41 -5.87 -6.26
CA TYR A 409 -15.49 -6.89 -5.20
C TYR A 409 -15.32 -6.33 -3.78
N PHE A 410 -14.55 -5.26 -3.60
CA PHE A 410 -14.49 -4.58 -2.30
C PHE A 410 -15.80 -3.87 -1.96
N ALA A 411 -16.45 -3.23 -2.94
CA ALA A 411 -17.77 -2.62 -2.78
C ALA A 411 -18.83 -3.66 -2.36
N GLU A 412 -18.76 -4.86 -2.93
CA GLU A 412 -19.62 -6.00 -2.57
C GLU A 412 -19.22 -6.71 -1.27
N SER A 413 -18.23 -6.19 -0.53
CA SER A 413 -17.66 -6.83 0.67
C SER A 413 -17.08 -8.24 0.46
N ASN A 414 -16.83 -8.66 -0.79
CA ASN A 414 -16.17 -9.92 -1.11
C ASN A 414 -14.63 -9.77 -1.11
N ARG A 415 -14.06 -9.70 0.10
CA ARG A 415 -12.62 -9.50 0.30
C ARG A 415 -11.75 -10.60 -0.30
N ASN A 416 -12.23 -11.85 -0.32
CA ASN A 416 -11.42 -12.97 -0.80
C ASN A 416 -11.18 -12.87 -2.31
N ALA A 417 -12.25 -12.58 -3.07
CA ALA A 417 -12.13 -12.33 -4.50
C ALA A 417 -11.26 -11.10 -4.76
N ALA A 418 -11.53 -9.97 -4.10
CA ALA A 418 -10.75 -8.75 -4.28
C ALA A 418 -9.25 -8.95 -4.02
N LEU A 419 -8.88 -9.62 -2.91
CA LEU A 419 -7.49 -9.92 -2.60
C LEU A 419 -6.83 -10.88 -3.59
N SER A 420 -7.59 -11.74 -4.30
CA SER A 420 -7.02 -12.57 -5.34
C SER A 420 -6.52 -11.74 -6.54
N TYR A 421 -7.26 -10.70 -6.94
CA TYR A 421 -6.81 -9.76 -7.98
C TYR A 421 -5.61 -8.96 -7.51
N LYS A 422 -5.60 -8.48 -6.26
CA LYS A 422 -4.45 -7.75 -5.69
C LYS A 422 -3.15 -8.54 -5.69
N LYS A 423 -3.23 -9.86 -5.40
CA LYS A 423 -2.07 -10.75 -5.50
C LYS A 423 -1.58 -10.90 -6.93
N ALA A 424 -2.50 -11.08 -7.88
CA ALA A 424 -2.16 -11.16 -9.29
C ALA A 424 -1.50 -9.85 -9.78
N ILE A 425 -2.06 -8.70 -9.43
CA ILE A 425 -1.51 -7.37 -9.76
C ILE A 425 -0.07 -7.24 -9.26
N ALA A 426 0.20 -7.57 -7.99
CA ALA A 426 1.55 -7.48 -7.43
C ALA A 426 2.57 -8.27 -8.25
N THR A 427 2.19 -9.47 -8.68
CA THR A 427 3.05 -10.35 -9.48
C THR A 427 3.18 -9.87 -10.93
N LEU A 428 2.12 -9.34 -11.53
CA LEU A 428 2.15 -8.79 -12.89
C LEU A 428 2.93 -7.48 -12.99
N THR A 429 2.94 -6.66 -11.93
CA THR A 429 3.74 -5.42 -11.88
C THR A 429 5.24 -5.72 -11.91
N GLU A 430 5.69 -6.79 -11.27
CA GLU A 430 7.10 -7.22 -11.25
C GLU A 430 7.48 -8.11 -12.46
N LEU A 431 6.52 -8.49 -13.32
CA LEU A 431 6.76 -9.40 -14.44
C LEU A 431 7.44 -8.66 -15.61
N GLU A 432 8.68 -9.06 -15.92
CA GLU A 432 9.45 -8.53 -17.05
C GLU A 432 8.90 -8.99 -18.42
N GLU A 433 8.27 -10.16 -18.47
CA GLU A 433 7.65 -10.69 -19.67
C GLU A 433 6.26 -10.08 -19.93
N ALA A 434 5.94 -9.82 -21.19
CA ALA A 434 4.60 -9.39 -21.56
C ALA A 434 3.62 -10.57 -21.47
N VAL A 435 2.45 -10.35 -20.89
CA VAL A 435 1.37 -11.33 -20.90
C VAL A 435 0.76 -11.37 -22.30
N THR A 436 0.75 -12.56 -22.90
CA THR A 436 0.19 -12.84 -24.22
C THR A 436 -0.85 -13.96 -24.13
N GLU A 437 -1.64 -14.13 -25.18
CA GLU A 437 -2.61 -15.21 -25.28
C GLU A 437 -1.94 -16.60 -25.08
N ASP A 438 -0.75 -16.79 -25.65
CA ASP A 438 -0.02 -18.05 -25.62
C ASP A 438 0.57 -18.38 -24.24
N ASN A 439 1.09 -17.37 -23.53
CA ASN A 439 1.78 -17.61 -22.26
C ASN A 439 0.86 -17.49 -21.03
N ALA A 440 -0.30 -16.82 -21.14
CA ALA A 440 -1.16 -16.50 -20.00
C ALA A 440 -1.52 -17.73 -19.15
N LEU A 441 -1.90 -18.84 -19.80
CA LEU A 441 -2.25 -20.08 -19.11
C LEU A 441 -1.06 -20.76 -18.41
N SER A 442 0.14 -20.61 -18.98
CA SER A 442 1.36 -21.20 -18.43
C SER A 442 1.68 -20.64 -17.04
N PHE A 443 1.27 -19.41 -16.74
CA PHE A 443 1.51 -18.79 -15.43
C PHE A 443 0.70 -19.41 -14.28
N SER A 444 -0.28 -20.29 -14.58
CA SER A 444 -1.09 -20.94 -13.54
C SER A 444 -0.50 -22.25 -12.99
N LYS A 445 0.38 -22.93 -13.74
CA LYS A 445 0.87 -24.28 -13.46
C LYS A 445 2.25 -24.53 -14.05
N GLY A 446 3.00 -25.47 -13.48
CA GLY A 446 4.30 -25.87 -14.01
C GLY A 446 5.46 -24.97 -13.58
N LYS A 447 6.55 -24.96 -14.35
CA LYS A 447 7.80 -24.26 -14.02
C LYS A 447 7.68 -22.74 -14.12
N THR A 448 6.79 -22.25 -14.97
CA THR A 448 6.50 -20.82 -15.18
C THR A 448 5.39 -20.32 -14.26
N LYS A 449 4.95 -21.12 -13.27
CA LYS A 449 3.88 -20.73 -12.37
C LYS A 449 4.25 -19.49 -11.57
N LEU A 450 3.40 -18.47 -11.66
CA LEU A 450 3.56 -17.22 -10.94
C LEU A 450 2.78 -17.25 -9.62
N PRO A 451 3.33 -16.70 -8.52
CA PRO A 451 2.62 -16.60 -7.25
C PRO A 451 1.35 -15.75 -7.42
N GLY A 452 0.27 -16.12 -6.74
CA GLY A 452 -0.99 -15.36 -6.82
C GLY A 452 -1.80 -15.55 -8.11
N ILE A 453 -1.28 -16.23 -9.13
CA ILE A 453 -1.98 -16.50 -10.39
C ILE A 453 -2.51 -17.95 -10.39
N GLY A 454 -3.82 -18.09 -10.27
CA GLY A 454 -4.52 -19.37 -10.39
C GLY A 454 -5.08 -19.61 -11.79
N LYS A 455 -5.63 -20.81 -12.04
CA LYS A 455 -6.24 -21.18 -13.33
C LYS A 455 -7.28 -20.15 -13.80
N ALA A 456 -8.22 -19.79 -12.92
CA ALA A 456 -9.27 -18.82 -13.25
C ALA A 456 -8.75 -17.39 -13.45
N THR A 457 -7.60 -17.03 -12.87
CA THR A 457 -6.95 -15.73 -13.12
C THR A 457 -6.28 -15.73 -14.47
N ALA A 458 -5.52 -16.79 -14.78
CA ALA A 458 -4.85 -16.98 -16.06
C ALA A 458 -5.83 -17.05 -17.24
N GLU A 459 -7.00 -17.65 -17.06
CA GLU A 459 -8.07 -17.64 -18.07
C GLU A 459 -8.55 -16.21 -18.38
N LYS A 460 -8.71 -15.35 -17.35
CA LYS A 460 -9.07 -13.93 -17.54
C LYS A 460 -7.94 -13.13 -18.19
N MET A 461 -6.68 -13.44 -17.87
CA MET A 461 -5.53 -12.82 -18.52
C MET A 461 -5.54 -13.11 -20.03
N ARG A 462 -5.78 -14.37 -20.41
CA ARG A 462 -5.89 -14.77 -21.82
C ARG A 462 -7.06 -14.08 -22.52
N GLU A 463 -8.22 -14.07 -21.88
CA GLU A 463 -9.42 -13.39 -22.39
C GLU A 463 -9.19 -11.89 -22.62
N PHE A 464 -8.46 -11.25 -21.70
CA PHE A 464 -8.04 -9.86 -21.84
C PHE A 464 -7.10 -9.65 -23.02
N CYS A 465 -6.12 -10.54 -23.24
CA CYS A 465 -5.26 -10.47 -24.42
C CYS A 465 -6.04 -10.62 -25.74
N GLN A 466 -7.15 -11.35 -25.76
CA GLN A 466 -7.98 -11.56 -26.95
C GLN A 466 -8.96 -10.42 -27.22
N THR A 467 -9.54 -9.83 -26.16
CA THR A 467 -10.71 -8.94 -26.29
C THR A 467 -10.47 -7.53 -25.76
N GLY A 468 -9.38 -7.29 -25.04
CA GLY A 468 -9.14 -6.04 -24.31
C GLY A 468 -9.96 -5.91 -23.02
N THR A 469 -10.77 -6.91 -22.65
CA THR A 469 -11.52 -6.98 -21.39
C THR A 469 -11.70 -8.43 -20.95
N PHE A 470 -12.49 -8.70 -19.90
CA PHE A 470 -12.91 -10.06 -19.57
C PHE A 470 -14.33 -10.04 -19.02
N ALA A 471 -15.09 -11.11 -19.28
CA ALA A 471 -16.52 -11.20 -18.99
C ALA A 471 -16.86 -10.85 -17.53
N LYS A 472 -16.00 -11.23 -16.59
CA LYS A 472 -16.23 -10.92 -15.17
C LYS A 472 -16.09 -9.43 -14.84
N LEU A 473 -15.28 -8.67 -15.58
CA LEU A 473 -15.20 -7.22 -15.42
C LEU A 473 -16.45 -6.55 -15.98
N GLU A 474 -16.90 -6.96 -17.17
CA GLU A 474 -18.12 -6.42 -17.76
C GLU A 474 -19.37 -6.71 -16.91
N GLU A 475 -19.50 -7.93 -16.39
CA GLU A 475 -20.56 -8.27 -15.43
C GLU A 475 -20.56 -7.34 -14.21
N LYS A 476 -19.37 -6.96 -13.71
CA LYS A 476 -19.23 -6.04 -12.58
C LYS A 476 -19.53 -4.60 -12.97
N ARG A 477 -19.10 -4.15 -14.15
CA ARG A 477 -19.46 -2.83 -14.68
C ARG A 477 -20.97 -2.69 -14.80
N GLU A 478 -21.66 -3.71 -15.32
CA GLU A 478 -23.12 -3.71 -15.46
C GLU A 478 -23.86 -3.72 -14.11
N ALA A 479 -23.38 -4.51 -13.14
CA ALA A 479 -24.02 -4.60 -11.83
C ALA A 479 -23.89 -3.31 -10.97
N HIS A 480 -22.93 -2.44 -11.31
CA HIS A 480 -22.64 -1.19 -10.58
C HIS A 480 -22.95 0.08 -11.40
N LYS A 481 -23.61 -0.05 -12.57
CA LYS A 481 -24.21 1.06 -13.32
C LYS A 481 -25.54 1.49 -12.69
#